data_AF-X6F8Y0-F1
#
_entry.id   AF-X6F8Y0-F1
#
_cell.length_a   1.000
_cell.length_b   1.000
_cell.length_c   1.000
_cell.angle_alpha   90.00
_cell.angle_beta   90.00
_cell.angle_gamma   90.00
#
_symmetry.space_group_name_H-M   'P 1'
#
loop_
_entity.id
_entity.type
_entity.pdbx_description
1 polymer ?
#
loop_
_entity_poly.entity_id
_entity_poly.type
_entity_poly.pdbx_seq_one_letter_code
_entity_poly.pdbx_strand_id
1 'polypeptide(L)'
;MIGRKLIGGALAACVVLAAGSAIAEEVGKVGVDWIGNDIIVEAIKDPKVEGVTCHVSYFDRSVIDRLHKGNWFEDPSDSSISCRQTGPITIGDIDTSEGGEEVFKQGISLIWKKQVVNRIYDKANETLIYLSHSRQVQNGSAKMSVTTVPLYGQNVVWSKGQPK
;
A
#
# COMPACT_ATOMS: atom_id res chain seq x y z
N MET A 1 -55.52 35.38 3.78
CA MET A 1 -55.09 34.49 2.69
C MET A 1 -53.58 34.61 2.48
N ILE A 2 -52.87 33.59 2.97
CA ILE A 2 -51.62 32.98 2.45
C ILE A 2 -50.39 33.90 2.28
N GLY A 3 -49.57 33.93 3.34
CA GLY A 3 -48.13 34.20 3.23
C GLY A 3 -47.40 32.93 2.77
N ARG A 4 -46.45 33.09 1.83
CA ARG A 4 -45.65 31.99 1.28
C ARG A 4 -44.18 32.22 1.60
N LYS A 5 -43.60 31.20 2.21
CA LYS A 5 -42.29 31.13 2.84
C LYS A 5 -41.31 30.40 1.90
N LEU A 6 -40.02 30.73 2.05
CA LEU A 6 -38.82 29.89 1.91
C LEU A 6 -38.10 29.77 0.54
N ILE A 7 -36.87 30.30 0.53
CA ILE A 7 -35.57 29.63 0.33
C ILE A 7 -35.44 28.70 -0.90
N GLY A 8 -34.62 29.11 -1.87
CA GLY A 8 -33.85 28.24 -2.76
C GLY A 8 -32.51 28.93 -3.02
N GLY A 9 -31.34 28.38 -2.78
CA GLY A 9 -30.91 26.98 -2.79
C GLY A 9 -29.69 26.93 -3.70
N ALA A 10 -28.56 27.49 -3.25
CA ALA A 10 -27.31 27.47 -4.01
C ALA A 10 -26.68 26.07 -3.91
N LEU A 11 -26.72 25.32 -5.02
CA LEU A 11 -26.04 24.04 -5.17
C LEU A 11 -24.53 24.22 -4.93
N ALA A 12 -24.02 23.66 -3.83
CA ALA A 12 -22.59 23.42 -3.66
C ALA A 12 -22.23 22.17 -4.47
N ALA A 13 -21.49 22.35 -5.58
CA ALA A 13 -20.92 21.25 -6.34
C ALA A 13 -19.77 20.63 -5.56
N CYS A 14 -20.00 19.48 -4.93
CA CYS A 14 -18.93 18.66 -4.36
C CYS A 14 -18.10 18.04 -5.49
N VAL A 15 -16.95 18.65 -5.79
CA VAL A 15 -15.86 18.00 -6.54
C VAL A 15 -15.28 16.91 -5.63
N VAL A 16 -15.62 15.66 -5.90
CA VAL A 16 -15.00 14.52 -5.23
C VAL A 16 -13.60 14.37 -5.84
N LEU A 17 -12.57 14.84 -5.13
CA LEU A 17 -11.18 14.49 -5.44
C LEU A 17 -11.01 12.99 -5.19
N ALA A 18 -10.93 12.22 -6.28
CA ALA A 18 -10.55 10.82 -6.23
C ALA A 18 -9.08 10.73 -5.80
N ALA A 19 -8.83 10.49 -4.51
CA ALA A 19 -7.54 10.05 -4.03
C ALA A 19 -7.30 8.64 -4.61
N GLY A 20 -6.44 8.54 -5.62
CA GLY A 20 -6.07 7.26 -6.23
C GLY A 20 -5.37 6.38 -5.20
N SER A 21 -6.02 5.30 -4.81
CA SER A 21 -5.35 4.23 -4.05
C SER A 21 -4.57 3.36 -5.04
N ALA A 22 -3.37 2.92 -4.67
CA ALA A 22 -2.64 1.96 -5.47
C ALA A 22 -3.44 0.66 -5.62
N ILE A 23 -3.61 0.20 -6.86
CA ILE A 23 -4.19 -1.11 -7.16
C ILE A 23 -3.04 -2.13 -7.16
N ALA A 24 -3.24 -3.23 -6.44
CA ALA A 24 -2.37 -4.41 -6.55
C ALA A 24 -2.80 -5.26 -7.74
N GLU A 25 -1.81 -5.67 -8.53
CA GLU A 25 -1.99 -6.60 -9.64
C GLU A 25 -1.22 -7.88 -9.34
N GLU A 26 -1.90 -9.04 -9.30
CA GLU A 26 -1.22 -10.33 -9.15
C GLU A 26 -0.36 -10.61 -10.40
N VAL A 27 0.96 -10.68 -10.20
CA VAL A 27 1.94 -10.94 -11.27
C VAL A 27 2.59 -12.31 -11.16
N GLY A 28 2.33 -13.03 -10.07
CA GLY A 28 2.87 -14.36 -9.87
C GLY A 28 2.19 -15.12 -8.75
N LYS A 29 2.17 -16.43 -8.89
CA LYS A 29 1.60 -17.37 -7.94
C LYS A 29 2.43 -18.65 -7.93
N VAL A 30 2.92 -19.04 -6.76
CA VAL A 30 3.76 -20.23 -6.59
C VAL A 30 3.17 -21.13 -5.52
N GLY A 31 2.71 -22.31 -5.91
CA GLY A 31 2.19 -23.32 -4.98
C GLY A 31 3.31 -23.90 -4.13
N VAL A 32 3.07 -23.98 -2.81
CA VAL A 32 4.06 -24.51 -1.85
C VAL A 32 3.75 -25.93 -1.40
N ASP A 33 2.52 -26.40 -1.56
CA ASP A 33 2.11 -27.75 -1.20
C ASP A 33 0.92 -28.28 -2.02
N TRP A 34 0.63 -29.56 -1.82
CA TRP A 34 -0.43 -30.32 -2.48
C TRP A 34 -1.84 -30.01 -1.94
N ILE A 35 -1.95 -29.21 -0.88
CA ILE A 35 -3.21 -28.82 -0.24
C ILE A 35 -3.70 -27.47 -0.81
N GLY A 36 -2.88 -26.83 -1.66
CA GLY A 36 -3.24 -25.62 -2.40
C GLY A 36 -2.88 -24.34 -1.65
N ASN A 37 -1.87 -24.39 -0.77
CA ASN A 37 -1.29 -23.17 -0.21
C ASN A 37 -0.33 -22.55 -1.23
N ASP A 38 -0.40 -21.23 -1.37
CA ASP A 38 0.28 -20.51 -2.43
C ASP A 38 1.05 -19.30 -1.88
N ILE A 39 2.14 -18.91 -2.55
CA ILE A 39 2.79 -17.61 -2.39
C ILE A 39 2.31 -16.75 -3.55
N ILE A 40 1.61 -15.68 -3.24
CA ILE A 40 1.14 -14.68 -4.20
C ILE A 40 2.17 -13.57 -4.28
N VAL A 41 2.43 -13.06 -5.49
CA VAL A 41 3.28 -11.90 -5.76
C VAL A 41 2.44 -10.86 -6.48
N GLU A 42 2.30 -9.69 -5.86
CA GLU A 42 1.56 -8.57 -6.40
C GLU A 42 2.48 -7.41 -6.76
N ALA A 43 2.27 -6.81 -7.93
CA ALA A 43 2.88 -5.55 -8.32
C ALA A 43 1.98 -4.39 -7.88
N ILE A 44 2.59 -3.45 -7.15
CA ILE A 44 1.95 -2.27 -6.60
C ILE A 44 2.71 -1.05 -7.12
N LYS A 45 1.98 -0.15 -7.76
CA LYS A 45 2.52 1.15 -8.19
C LYS A 45 2.23 2.19 -7.14
N ASP A 46 3.21 3.03 -6.87
CA ASP A 46 3.06 4.14 -5.96
C ASP A 46 2.23 5.27 -6.63
N PRO A 47 1.11 5.72 -6.04
CA PRO A 47 0.21 6.69 -6.66
C PRO A 47 0.80 8.11 -6.72
N LYS A 48 1.84 8.40 -5.94
CA LYS A 48 2.49 9.72 -5.86
C LYS A 48 3.96 9.69 -6.25
N VAL A 49 4.52 8.52 -6.54
CA VAL A 49 5.87 8.35 -7.07
C VAL A 49 5.79 7.49 -8.32
N GLU A 50 5.74 8.16 -9.47
CA GLU A 50 5.78 7.46 -10.75
C GLU A 50 7.17 6.85 -10.99
N GLY A 51 7.21 5.78 -11.77
CA GLY A 51 8.47 5.09 -12.10
C GLY A 51 9.01 4.17 -11.01
N VAL A 52 8.29 4.01 -9.89
CA VAL A 52 8.59 3.00 -8.86
C VAL A 52 7.51 1.93 -8.85
N THR A 53 7.92 0.66 -8.84
CA THR A 53 7.02 -0.49 -8.68
C THR A 53 7.53 -1.39 -7.57
N CYS A 54 6.63 -1.71 -6.65
CA CYS A 54 6.86 -2.58 -5.51
C CYS A 54 6.23 -3.94 -5.76
N HIS A 55 7.02 -5.00 -5.60
CA HIS A 55 6.52 -6.36 -5.62
C HIS A 55 6.37 -6.83 -4.19
N VAL A 56 5.15 -7.10 -3.76
CA VAL A 56 4.86 -7.61 -2.43
C VAL A 56 4.49 -9.08 -2.56
N SER A 57 5.15 -9.93 -1.78
CA SER A 57 4.83 -11.35 -1.71
C SER A 57 4.26 -11.72 -0.36
N TYR A 58 3.20 -12.51 -0.34
CA TYR A 58 2.60 -13.02 0.89
C TYR A 58 2.03 -14.42 0.68
N PHE A 59 1.83 -15.13 1.79
CA PHE A 59 1.26 -16.46 1.79
C PHE A 59 -0.26 -16.42 1.78
N ASP A 60 -0.87 -17.16 0.85
CA ASP A 60 -2.31 -17.38 0.78
C ASP A 60 -2.64 -18.84 1.16
N ARG A 61 -3.40 -19.02 2.24
CA ARG A 61 -3.80 -20.36 2.71
C ARG A 61 -5.04 -20.86 1.98
N SER A 62 -4.96 -22.12 1.56
CA SER A 62 -6.11 -22.88 1.07
C SER A 62 -7.22 -22.99 2.11
N VAL A 63 -8.45 -23.05 1.62
CA VAL A 63 -9.65 -23.29 2.45
C VAL A 63 -9.63 -24.65 3.15
N ILE A 64 -8.93 -25.65 2.59
CA ILE A 64 -8.84 -27.01 3.13
C ILE A 64 -7.88 -27.04 4.34
N ASP A 65 -6.72 -26.37 4.26
CA ASP A 65 -5.80 -26.24 5.41
C ASP A 65 -6.45 -25.47 6.56
N ARG A 66 -7.23 -24.42 6.24
CA ARG A 66 -8.02 -23.64 7.21
C ARG A 66 -9.07 -24.49 7.93
N LEU A 67 -9.69 -25.46 7.25
CA LEU A 67 -10.64 -26.41 7.84
C LEU A 67 -9.95 -27.44 8.75
N HIS A 68 -8.80 -28.00 8.32
CA HIS A 68 -8.13 -29.09 9.03
C HIS A 68 -7.41 -28.66 10.32
N LYS A 69 -6.80 -27.47 10.35
CA LYS A 69 -5.97 -27.03 11.49
C LYS A 69 -6.73 -26.24 12.55
N GLY A 70 -8.03 -25.96 12.36
CA GLY A 70 -8.85 -25.17 13.29
C GLY A 70 -8.46 -23.68 13.41
N ASN A 71 -7.32 -23.26 12.85
CA ASN A 71 -6.87 -21.88 12.81
C ASN A 71 -7.33 -21.17 11.53
N TRP A 72 -8.65 -21.12 11.36
CA TRP A 72 -9.35 -20.62 10.17
C TRP A 72 -8.97 -19.17 9.78
N PHE A 73 -8.43 -18.38 10.72
CA PHE A 73 -8.35 -16.93 10.62
C PHE A 73 -6.93 -16.35 10.49
N GLU A 74 -5.90 -17.21 10.44
CA GLU A 74 -4.51 -16.74 10.45
C GLU A 74 -3.69 -17.26 9.27
N ASP A 75 -3.47 -16.40 8.29
CA ASP A 75 -2.33 -16.55 7.40
C ASP A 75 -1.03 -16.19 8.17
N PRO A 76 0.10 -16.86 7.89
CA PRO A 76 1.36 -16.50 8.49
C PRO A 76 1.70 -15.08 8.06
N SER A 77 2.04 -14.22 9.02
CA SER A 77 2.38 -12.80 8.77
C SER A 77 3.73 -12.60 8.08
N ASP A 78 4.26 -13.63 7.42
CA ASP A 78 5.52 -13.59 6.70
C ASP A 78 5.25 -13.07 5.29
N SER A 79 5.62 -11.81 5.08
CA SER A 79 5.50 -11.11 3.81
C SER A 79 6.83 -10.44 3.48
N SER A 80 7.08 -10.22 2.19
CA SER A 80 8.28 -9.55 1.70
C SER A 80 7.91 -8.47 0.71
N ILE A 81 8.75 -7.44 0.60
CA ILE A 81 8.59 -6.36 -0.38
C ILE A 81 9.90 -6.11 -1.10
N SER A 82 9.82 -5.85 -2.41
CA SER A 82 10.94 -5.33 -3.19
C SER A 82 10.46 -4.24 -4.14
N CYS A 83 10.90 -3.01 -3.89
CA CYS A 83 10.59 -1.86 -4.73
C CYS A 83 11.79 -1.52 -5.58
N ARG A 84 11.55 -1.30 -6.87
CA ARG A 84 12.57 -0.96 -7.85
C ARG A 84 12.08 0.19 -8.71
N GLN A 85 13.04 0.95 -9.22
CA GLN A 85 12.78 1.88 -10.31
C GLN A 85 12.48 1.08 -11.58
N THR A 86 11.30 1.26 -12.12
CA THR A 86 10.80 0.63 -13.35
C THR A 86 10.56 1.64 -14.47
N GLY A 87 10.79 2.93 -14.21
CA GLY A 87 10.71 4.00 -15.20
C GLY A 87 11.35 5.30 -14.72
N PRO A 88 11.20 6.41 -15.46
CA PRO A 88 11.58 7.75 -15.00
C PRO A 88 10.85 8.10 -13.70
N ILE A 89 11.57 8.67 -12.73
CA ILE A 89 10.99 8.97 -11.42
C ILE A 89 10.38 10.37 -11.43
N THR A 90 9.07 10.44 -11.20
CA THR A 90 8.35 11.69 -10.94
C THR A 90 7.72 11.62 -9.55
N ILE A 91 8.15 12.51 -8.65
CA ILE A 91 7.64 12.60 -7.29
C ILE A 91 6.60 13.72 -7.22
N GLY A 92 5.40 13.35 -6.78
CA GLY A 92 4.28 14.24 -6.54
C GLY A 92 4.34 14.92 -5.17
N ASP A 93 3.16 15.15 -4.59
CA ASP A 93 3.00 15.71 -3.26
C ASP A 93 2.99 14.58 -2.20
N ILE A 94 4.17 14.25 -1.68
CA ILE A 94 4.38 13.16 -0.72
C ILE A 94 4.52 13.71 0.71
N ASP A 95 4.06 12.95 1.70
CA ASP A 95 4.36 13.26 3.11
C ASP A 95 5.87 13.04 3.40
N THR A 96 6.51 14.05 3.99
CA THR A 96 7.93 14.03 4.38
C THR A 96 8.12 14.01 5.90
N SER A 97 7.06 13.83 6.68
CA SER A 97 7.12 13.65 8.12
C SER A 97 7.70 12.28 8.48
N GLU A 98 8.13 12.13 9.74
CA GLU A 98 8.75 10.90 10.24
C GLU A 98 7.84 9.66 10.16
N GLY A 99 6.52 9.86 10.18
CA GLY A 99 5.53 8.78 10.09
C GLY A 99 5.38 8.22 8.67
N GLY A 100 5.87 8.93 7.66
CA GLY A 100 5.65 8.60 6.25
C GLY A 100 4.18 8.60 5.85
N GLU A 101 3.90 7.97 4.72
CA GLU A 101 2.58 7.93 4.10
C GLU A 101 2.17 6.49 3.77
N GLU A 102 0.94 6.10 4.11
CA GLU A 102 0.36 4.80 3.72
C GLU A 102 0.07 4.82 2.20
N VAL A 103 0.90 4.14 1.41
CA VAL A 103 0.79 4.12 -0.08
C VAL A 103 -0.05 2.97 -0.60
N PHE A 104 -0.16 1.90 0.20
CA PHE A 104 -0.93 0.73 -0.17
C PHE A 104 -1.45 0.01 1.07
N LYS A 105 -2.64 -0.56 0.93
CA LYS A 105 -3.29 -1.34 1.97
C LYS A 105 -4.20 -2.39 1.39
N GLN A 106 -3.93 -3.64 1.75
CA GLN A 106 -4.74 -4.79 1.35
C GLN A 106 -5.09 -5.65 2.56
N GLY A 107 -6.30 -6.20 2.58
CA GLY A 107 -6.68 -7.21 3.56
C GLY A 107 -6.05 -8.55 3.18
N ILE A 108 -5.16 -9.08 4.02
CA ILE A 108 -4.64 -10.45 3.83
C ILE A 108 -5.65 -11.47 4.38
N SER A 109 -6.47 -11.11 5.39
CA SER A 109 -7.49 -12.02 5.94
C SER A 109 -8.82 -11.36 6.29
N LEU A 110 -9.87 -12.17 6.38
CA LEU A 110 -11.28 -11.75 6.30
C LEU A 110 -11.80 -10.94 7.51
N ILE A 111 -11.05 -10.74 8.60
CA ILE A 111 -11.60 -10.00 9.76
C ILE A 111 -10.63 -8.98 10.42
N TRP A 112 -9.30 -9.20 10.48
CA TRP A 112 -8.45 -8.33 11.33
C TRP A 112 -7.02 -8.00 10.87
N LYS A 113 -6.48 -8.67 9.84
CA LYS A 113 -5.08 -8.45 9.39
C LYS A 113 -5.06 -7.71 8.06
N LYS A 114 -4.34 -6.58 8.02
CA LYS A 114 -4.11 -5.80 6.81
C LYS A 114 -2.61 -5.72 6.54
N GLN A 115 -2.21 -6.00 5.30
CA GLN A 115 -0.90 -5.59 4.82
C GLN A 115 -0.93 -4.09 4.59
N VAL A 116 0.08 -3.41 5.10
CA VAL A 116 0.24 -1.98 4.93
C VAL A 116 1.65 -1.72 4.41
N VAL A 117 1.76 -0.88 3.39
CA VAL A 117 3.04 -0.36 2.92
C VAL A 117 3.07 1.14 3.17
N ASN A 118 4.02 1.57 3.98
CA ASN A 118 4.30 2.97 4.23
C ASN A 118 5.50 3.42 3.41
N ARG A 119 5.40 4.54 2.70
CA ARG A 119 6.52 5.25 2.10
C ARG A 119 7.03 6.30 3.07
N ILE A 120 8.32 6.27 3.35
CA ILE A 120 9.03 7.27 4.14
C ILE A 120 10.08 7.89 3.24
N TYR A 121 10.24 9.21 3.29
CA TYR A 121 11.31 9.89 2.59
C TYR A 121 12.47 10.19 3.54
N ASP A 122 13.58 9.49 3.34
CA ASP A 122 14.85 9.83 3.99
C ASP A 122 15.52 10.94 3.20
N LYS A 123 15.30 12.16 3.68
CA LYS A 123 15.83 13.38 3.08
C LYS A 123 17.35 13.47 3.16
N ALA A 124 17.97 12.95 4.22
CA ALA A 124 19.42 13.06 4.42
C ALA A 124 20.18 12.21 3.40
N ASN A 125 19.63 11.05 3.05
CA ASN A 125 20.22 10.12 2.08
C ASN A 125 19.52 10.14 0.71
N GLU A 126 18.63 11.10 0.47
CA GLU A 126 17.81 11.21 -0.76
C GLU A 126 17.24 9.84 -1.18
N THR A 127 16.52 9.17 -0.28
CA THR A 127 16.08 7.78 -0.48
C THR A 127 14.62 7.60 -0.11
N LEU A 128 13.87 6.90 -0.96
CA LEU A 128 12.51 6.45 -0.64
C LEU A 128 12.59 5.10 0.06
N ILE A 129 12.03 5.02 1.26
CA ILE A 129 11.96 3.81 2.06
C ILE A 129 10.53 3.30 2.02
N TYR A 130 10.34 2.05 1.62
CA TYR A 130 9.05 1.38 1.65
C TYR A 130 9.06 0.31 2.74
N LEU A 131 8.31 0.57 3.81
CA LEU A 131 8.14 -0.32 4.94
C LEU A 131 6.83 -1.07 4.81
N SER A 132 6.92 -2.36 4.56
CA SER A 132 5.79 -3.28 4.58
C SER A 132 5.64 -3.91 5.97
N HIS A 133 4.44 -3.85 6.55
CA HIS A 133 4.15 -4.46 7.83
C HIS A 133 2.69 -4.92 7.90
N SER A 134 2.44 -5.95 8.71
CA SER A 134 1.09 -6.41 8.99
C SER A 134 0.49 -5.60 10.15
N ARG A 135 -0.69 -5.02 9.99
CA ARG A 135 -1.44 -4.41 11.09
C ARG A 135 -2.50 -5.39 11.57
N GLN A 136 -2.37 -5.87 12.81
CA GLN A 136 -3.37 -6.68 13.51
C GLN A 136 -3.99 -5.86 14.64
N VAL A 137 -5.32 -5.82 14.70
CA VAL A 137 -6.08 -4.95 15.63
C VAL A 137 -5.84 -5.29 17.11
N GLN A 138 -5.59 -6.55 17.46
CA GLN A 138 -5.46 -6.97 18.87
C GLN A 138 -4.01 -6.98 19.41
N ASN A 139 -3.02 -7.44 18.62
CA ASN A 139 -1.68 -7.74 19.14
C ASN A 139 -0.56 -6.90 18.50
N GLY A 140 -0.88 -6.03 17.54
CA GLY A 140 0.13 -5.47 16.64
C GLY A 140 0.84 -6.58 15.83
N SER A 141 1.86 -6.23 15.05
CA SER A 141 2.74 -7.23 14.44
C SER A 141 4.17 -6.71 14.45
N ALA A 142 5.10 -7.56 14.88
CA ALA A 142 6.54 -7.31 14.78
C ALA A 142 7.13 -7.78 13.43
N LYS A 143 6.28 -8.32 12.53
CA LYS A 143 6.69 -8.79 11.21
C LYS A 143 6.69 -7.63 10.23
N MET A 144 7.87 -7.32 9.72
CA MET A 144 8.09 -6.23 8.79
C MET A 144 9.09 -6.65 7.71
N SER A 145 8.99 -5.98 6.57
CA SER A 145 9.95 -6.05 5.47
C SER A 145 10.17 -4.64 4.94
N VAL A 146 11.39 -4.33 4.53
CA VAL A 146 11.77 -2.99 4.08
C VAL A 146 12.57 -3.08 2.78
N THR A 147 12.36 -2.11 1.92
CA THR A 147 13.13 -1.92 0.69
C THR A 147 13.34 -0.44 0.48
N THR A 148 14.47 -0.09 -0.14
CA THR A 148 14.84 1.30 -0.39
C THR A 148 15.04 1.54 -1.87
N VAL A 149 14.64 2.71 -2.34
CA VAL A 149 14.85 3.19 -3.71
C VAL A 149 15.67 4.48 -3.61
N PRO A 150 16.98 4.44 -3.92
CA PRO A 150 17.81 5.62 -3.86
C PRO A 150 17.44 6.59 -4.98
N LEU A 151 17.33 7.88 -4.67
CA LEU A 151 17.13 8.97 -5.63
C LEU A 151 18.45 9.61 -6.05
N TYR A 152 19.51 9.40 -5.27
CA TYR A 152 20.85 9.89 -5.57
C TYR A 152 21.33 9.41 -6.94
N GLY A 153 21.81 10.34 -7.77
CA GLY A 153 22.29 10.06 -9.12
C GLY A 153 21.20 9.68 -10.14
N GLN A 154 19.92 9.72 -9.76
CA GLN A 154 18.80 9.51 -10.66
C GLN A 154 18.29 10.85 -11.20
N ASN A 155 17.74 10.84 -12.43
CA ASN A 155 17.02 11.99 -12.95
C ASN A 155 15.59 12.00 -12.37
N VAL A 156 15.40 12.76 -11.29
CA VAL A 156 14.16 12.80 -10.50
C VAL A 156 13.45 14.13 -10.72
N VAL A 157 12.20 14.07 -11.13
CA VAL A 157 11.35 15.26 -11.31
C VAL A 157 10.45 15.44 -10.09
N TRP A 158 10.56 16.58 -9.40
CA TRP A 158 9.69 16.92 -8.27
C TRP A 158 8.58 17.88 -8.71
N SER A 159 7.33 17.41 -8.68
CA SER A 159 6.15 18.18 -9.13
C SER A 159 5.86 19.41 -8.26
N LYS A 160 6.28 19.39 -7.00
CA LYS A 160 6.13 20.49 -6.03
C LYS A 160 7.47 21.09 -5.59
N GLY A 161 8.56 20.71 -6.27
CA GLY A 161 9.92 21.02 -5.83
C GLY A 161 10.43 20.04 -4.75
N GLN A 162 11.75 19.89 -4.69
CA GLN A 162 12.38 19.01 -3.71
C GLN A 162 12.25 19.62 -2.30
N PRO A 163 11.83 18.85 -1.28
CA PRO A 163 11.77 19.31 0.10
C PRO A 163 13.14 19.82 0.57
N LYS A 164 13.19 21.09 0.98
CA LYS A 164 14.40 21.74 1.52
C LYS A 164 14.70 21.32 2.93
#